data_AF-A0A7U9DVQ0-F1
#
_entry.id   AF-A0A7U9DVQ0-F1
#
_cell.length_a   1.000
_cell.length_b   1.000
_cell.length_c   1.000
_cell.angle_alpha   90.00
_cell.angle_beta   90.00
_cell.angle_gamma   90.00
#
_symmetry.space_group_name_H-M   'P 1'
#
loop_
_entity.id
_entity.type
_entity.pdbx_description
1 polymer ?
#
loop_
_entity_poly.entity_id
_entity_poly.type
_entity_poly.pdbx_seq_one_letter_code
_entity_poly.pdbx_strand_id
1 'polypeptide(L)'
;MLPGVRPRWEVRVVRRAVLRLLLASVTGGIAGLVLYSLTRVTSRSLFAVTGALAAVVALLASEWYRKAARLTEVKVTIPQLSELTFAVNNDSRQVAWHMFVETVTRVSTQPLADDEGVVREALTSMYGLFATTRETLKVSRPSPVVPSGQTVEYLAITMLNRELRPFLSKWHPRLREFEMAHPDDSESTWPDNAACRAELQRVQQHIHGYAAGFARLAGVREADALIGQVPGPRDEADDLRRDAGRTARP
;
A
#
# COMPACT_ATOMS: atom_id res chain seq x y z
N MET A 1 -43.51 20.51 26.08
CA MET A 1 -43.87 19.25 25.41
C MET A 1 -43.11 19.19 24.09
N LEU A 2 -41.97 18.50 24.04
CA LEU A 2 -41.23 18.16 22.82
C LEU A 2 -40.67 16.73 23.02
N PRO A 3 -40.90 15.79 22.11
CA PRO A 3 -40.59 14.37 22.29
C PRO A 3 -39.11 14.08 22.03
N GLY A 4 -38.59 13.08 22.74
CA GLY A 4 -37.18 12.75 22.83
C GLY A 4 -36.52 12.29 21.54
N VAL A 5 -35.27 12.69 21.39
CA VAL A 5 -34.31 12.05 20.48
C VAL A 5 -33.29 11.34 21.37
N ARG A 6 -33.49 10.03 21.58
CA ARG A 6 -32.48 9.20 22.24
C ARG A 6 -31.26 9.04 21.32
N PRO A 7 -30.02 9.05 21.83
CA PRO A 7 -28.84 9.01 20.98
C PRO A 7 -28.69 7.67 20.24
N ARG A 8 -28.62 7.70 18.90
CA ARG A 8 -28.37 6.51 18.04
C ARG A 8 -27.02 5.82 18.27
N TRP A 9 -26.14 6.37 19.12
CA TRP A 9 -24.83 5.79 19.46
C TRP A 9 -24.93 4.68 20.51
N GLU A 10 -25.83 4.81 21.49
CA GLU A 10 -26.03 3.81 22.57
C GLU A 10 -26.55 2.48 22.00
N VAL A 11 -27.47 2.54 21.03
CA VAL A 11 -28.08 1.37 20.40
C VAL A 11 -27.04 0.48 19.70
N ARG A 12 -25.98 1.07 19.10
CA ARG A 12 -24.93 0.31 18.40
C ARG A 12 -23.96 -0.38 19.35
N VAL A 13 -23.64 0.26 20.48
CA VAL A 13 -22.76 -0.32 21.50
C VAL A 13 -23.49 -1.46 22.23
N VAL A 14 -24.75 -1.23 22.62
CA VAL A 14 -25.59 -2.24 23.26
C VAL A 14 -25.80 -3.44 22.33
N ARG A 15 -26.07 -3.22 21.05
CA ARG A 15 -26.26 -4.32 20.08
C ARG A 15 -25.00 -5.17 19.89
N ARG A 16 -23.80 -4.58 19.92
CA ARG A 16 -22.52 -5.34 19.86
C ARG A 16 -22.24 -6.11 21.15
N ALA A 17 -22.56 -5.54 22.30
CA ALA A 17 -22.43 -6.22 23.59
C ALA A 17 -23.38 -7.42 23.69
N VAL A 18 -24.64 -7.25 23.29
CA VAL A 18 -25.65 -8.32 23.24
C VAL A 18 -25.23 -9.43 22.28
N LEU A 19 -24.68 -9.10 21.10
CA LEU A 19 -24.22 -10.10 20.15
C LEU A 19 -23.08 -10.96 20.70
N ARG A 20 -22.12 -10.36 21.42
CA ARG A 20 -21.00 -11.07 22.06
C ARG A 20 -21.48 -12.01 23.17
N LEU A 21 -22.43 -11.56 23.99
CA LEU A 21 -23.04 -12.38 25.03
C LEU A 21 -23.79 -13.57 24.46
N LEU A 22 -24.56 -13.38 23.38
CA LEU A 22 -25.26 -14.48 22.71
C LEU A 22 -24.28 -15.51 22.13
N LEU A 23 -23.21 -15.05 21.48
CA LEU A 23 -22.15 -15.93 20.96
C LEU A 23 -21.44 -16.72 22.08
N ALA A 24 -21.15 -16.08 23.22
CA ALA A 24 -20.55 -16.72 24.38
C ALA A 24 -21.47 -17.76 25.02
N SER A 25 -22.77 -17.47 25.12
CA SER A 25 -23.75 -18.42 25.65
C SER A 25 -23.93 -19.64 24.75
N VAL A 26 -23.92 -19.45 23.42
CA VAL A 26 -24.00 -20.56 22.46
C VAL A 26 -22.75 -21.44 22.52
N THR A 27 -21.55 -20.84 22.58
CA THR A 27 -20.30 -21.60 22.72
C THR A 27 -20.21 -22.33 24.07
N GLY A 28 -20.61 -21.69 25.17
CA GLY A 28 -20.70 -22.32 26.49
C GLY A 28 -21.71 -23.47 26.52
N GLY A 29 -22.87 -23.31 25.88
CA GLY A 29 -23.88 -24.36 25.75
C GLY A 29 -23.39 -25.57 24.98
N ILE A 30 -22.70 -25.36 23.85
CA ILE A 30 -22.10 -26.44 23.05
C ILE A 30 -21.01 -27.16 23.85
N ALA A 31 -20.11 -26.43 24.52
CA ALA A 31 -19.06 -27.03 25.35
C ALA A 31 -19.64 -27.86 26.52
N GLY A 32 -20.69 -27.35 27.17
CA GLY A 32 -21.41 -28.06 28.23
C GLY A 32 -22.11 -29.33 27.73
N LEU A 33 -22.73 -29.29 26.55
CA LEU A 33 -23.39 -30.45 25.94
C LEU A 33 -22.38 -31.54 25.55
N VAL A 34 -21.21 -31.14 25.05
CA VAL A 34 -20.09 -32.03 24.74
C VAL A 34 -19.60 -32.72 26.03
N LEU A 35 -19.33 -31.98 27.10
CA LEU A 35 -18.91 -32.52 28.40
C LEU A 35 -19.96 -33.47 28.99
N TYR A 36 -21.24 -33.11 28.95
CA TYR A 36 -22.33 -33.96 29.45
C TYR A 36 -22.46 -35.26 28.63
N SER A 37 -22.34 -35.18 27.30
CA SER A 37 -22.39 -36.36 26.43
C SER A 37 -21.22 -37.32 26.66
N LEU A 38 -20.03 -36.79 27.03
CA LEU A 38 -18.84 -37.56 27.38
C LEU A 38 -19.01 -38.35 28.69
N THR A 39 -19.75 -37.81 29.67
CA THR A 39 -19.94 -38.45 30.97
C THR A 39 -20.95 -39.60 30.99
N ARG A 40 -21.76 -39.78 29.92
CA ARG A 40 -22.82 -40.81 29.86
C ARG A 40 -22.52 -42.00 28.93
N VAL A 41 -21.41 -42.03 28.20
CA VAL A 41 -21.23 -42.96 27.07
C VAL A 41 -20.03 -43.90 27.24
N THR A 42 -20.31 -45.17 27.53
CA THR A 42 -19.35 -46.26 27.78
C THR A 42 -19.11 -47.10 26.52
N SER A 43 -18.75 -46.51 25.37
CA SER A 43 -18.36 -47.30 24.18
C SER A 43 -17.10 -46.76 23.50
N ARG A 44 -16.09 -47.64 23.33
CA ARG A 44 -14.76 -47.31 22.77
C ARG A 44 -14.84 -46.75 21.34
N SER A 45 -15.80 -47.21 20.54
CA SER A 45 -16.00 -46.75 19.16
C SER A 45 -16.43 -45.29 19.07
N LEU A 46 -17.16 -44.76 20.06
CA LEU A 46 -17.65 -43.39 20.03
C LEU A 46 -16.55 -42.37 20.31
N PHE A 47 -15.57 -42.72 21.16
CA PHE A 47 -14.37 -41.91 21.37
C PHE A 47 -13.53 -41.80 20.08
N ALA A 48 -13.44 -42.88 19.30
CA ALA A 48 -12.73 -42.85 18.02
C ALA A 48 -13.44 -41.92 17.00
N VAL A 49 -14.78 -41.98 16.91
CA VAL A 49 -15.56 -41.14 15.99
C VAL A 49 -15.51 -39.66 16.38
N THR A 50 -15.65 -39.35 17.67
CA THR A 50 -15.60 -37.97 18.18
C THR A 50 -14.21 -37.36 18.03
N GLY A 51 -13.14 -38.12 18.29
CA GLY A 51 -11.76 -37.70 18.05
C GLY A 51 -11.48 -37.41 16.57
N ALA A 52 -11.96 -38.27 15.67
CA ALA A 52 -11.85 -38.05 14.23
C ALA A 52 -12.60 -36.78 13.77
N LEU A 53 -13.82 -36.57 14.27
CA LEU A 53 -14.59 -35.37 13.97
C LEU A 53 -13.91 -34.10 14.50
N ALA A 54 -13.39 -34.13 15.73
CA ALA A 54 -12.65 -33.02 16.31
C ALA A 54 -11.37 -32.70 15.52
N ALA A 55 -10.65 -33.72 15.04
CA ALA A 55 -9.50 -33.54 14.17
C ALA A 55 -9.86 -32.88 12.84
N VAL A 56 -10.96 -33.32 12.19
CA VAL A 56 -11.46 -32.69 10.96
C VAL A 56 -11.84 -31.23 11.21
N VAL A 57 -12.56 -30.93 12.29
CA VAL A 57 -12.93 -29.56 12.66
C VAL A 57 -11.68 -28.71 12.94
N ALA A 58 -10.68 -29.24 13.64
CA ALA A 58 -9.42 -28.55 13.89
C ALA A 58 -8.65 -28.26 12.59
N LEU A 59 -8.62 -29.20 11.64
CA LEU A 59 -7.99 -29.01 10.34
C LEU A 59 -8.72 -27.94 9.50
N LEU A 60 -10.05 -27.97 9.47
CA LEU A 60 -10.85 -26.95 8.78
C LEU A 60 -10.71 -25.57 9.43
N ALA A 61 -10.70 -25.49 10.76
CA ALA A 61 -10.48 -24.25 11.50
C ALA A 61 -9.06 -23.70 11.27
N SER A 62 -8.05 -24.58 11.22
CA SER A 62 -6.66 -24.22 10.92
C SER A 62 -6.51 -23.66 9.51
N GLU A 63 -7.12 -24.30 8.50
CA GLU A 63 -7.18 -23.81 7.12
C GLU A 63 -7.85 -22.43 7.03
N TRP A 64 -8.97 -22.25 7.72
CA TRP A 64 -9.69 -20.97 7.74
C TRP A 64 -8.88 -19.87 8.43
N TYR A 65 -8.27 -20.16 9.58
CA TYR A 65 -7.42 -19.21 10.31
C TYR A 65 -6.18 -18.80 9.50
N ARG A 66 -5.50 -19.76 8.83
CA ARG A 66 -4.36 -19.45 7.95
C ARG A 66 -4.74 -18.54 6.80
N LYS A 67 -5.94 -18.67 6.23
CA LYS A 67 -6.43 -17.80 5.16
C LYS A 67 -6.80 -16.40 5.68
N ALA A 68 -7.43 -16.32 6.86
CA ALA A 68 -7.81 -15.06 7.48
C ALA A 68 -6.60 -14.25 7.99
N ALA A 69 -5.60 -14.91 8.60
CA ALA A 69 -4.42 -14.25 9.17
C ALA A 69 -3.48 -13.61 8.13
N ARG A 70 -3.63 -13.94 6.84
CA ARG A 70 -2.81 -13.37 5.75
C ARG A 70 -3.23 -11.97 5.31
N LEU A 71 -4.37 -11.47 5.77
CA LEU A 71 -4.92 -10.18 5.37
C LEU A 71 -4.65 -9.14 6.46
N THR A 72 -3.73 -8.21 6.21
CA THR A 72 -3.55 -7.02 7.05
C THR A 72 -4.15 -5.83 6.31
N GLU A 73 -5.24 -5.25 6.81
CA GLU A 73 -5.79 -4.03 6.22
C GLU A 73 -4.94 -2.82 6.65
N VAL A 74 -4.45 -2.05 5.69
CA VAL A 74 -3.61 -0.86 5.91
C VAL A 74 -4.31 0.33 5.28
N LYS A 75 -4.75 1.29 6.11
CA LYS A 75 -5.30 2.56 5.61
C LYS A 75 -4.17 3.45 5.13
N VAL A 76 -4.19 3.83 3.85
CA VAL A 76 -3.14 4.67 3.25
C VAL A 76 -3.78 5.94 2.73
N THR A 77 -3.50 7.07 3.37
CA THR A 77 -3.83 8.38 2.81
C THR A 77 -2.77 8.73 1.78
N ILE A 78 -3.16 8.93 0.52
CA ILE A 78 -2.29 9.42 -0.55
C ILE A 78 -2.86 10.80 -0.94
N PRO A 79 -2.10 11.90 -0.85
CA PRO A 79 -2.62 13.26 -1.11
C PRO A 79 -3.33 13.41 -2.48
N GLN A 80 -2.91 12.63 -3.48
CA GLN A 80 -3.42 12.64 -4.85
C GLN A 80 -4.65 11.73 -5.07
N LEU A 81 -4.91 10.79 -4.15
CA LEU A 81 -6.01 9.84 -4.22
C LEU A 81 -6.71 9.85 -2.85
N SER A 82 -7.83 10.58 -2.74
CA SER A 82 -8.68 10.69 -1.53
C SER A 82 -8.70 9.43 -0.68
N GLU A 83 -8.67 9.53 0.65
CA GLU A 83 -8.60 8.41 1.63
C GLU A 83 -8.98 7.02 1.09
N LEU A 84 -7.98 6.28 0.62
CA LEU A 84 -8.16 4.93 0.14
C LEU A 84 -7.77 3.95 1.24
N THR A 85 -8.69 3.06 1.57
CA THR A 85 -8.33 1.89 2.38
C THR A 85 -7.64 0.91 1.45
N PHE A 86 -6.48 0.37 1.82
CA PHE A 86 -5.81 -0.67 1.04
C PHE A 86 -5.75 -1.95 1.87
N ALA A 87 -5.85 -3.08 1.19
CA ALA A 87 -5.69 -4.36 1.85
C ALA A 87 -4.38 -4.99 1.41
N VAL A 88 -3.57 -5.36 2.41
CA VAL A 88 -2.19 -5.76 2.18
C VAL A 88 -1.97 -7.16 2.74
N ASN A 89 -1.67 -8.10 1.85
CA ASN A 89 -1.12 -9.40 2.19
C ASN A 89 0.40 -9.44 1.86
N ASN A 90 1.09 -10.53 2.21
CA ASN A 90 2.54 -10.61 1.96
C ASN A 90 2.92 -10.50 0.48
N ASP A 91 2.11 -11.05 -0.43
CA ASP A 91 2.37 -10.98 -1.88
C ASP A 91 2.27 -9.53 -2.37
N SER A 92 1.23 -8.80 -1.96
CA SER A 92 1.06 -7.38 -2.28
C SER A 92 2.12 -6.48 -1.65
N ARG A 93 2.67 -6.82 -0.47
CA ARG A 93 3.84 -6.13 0.11
C ARG A 93 5.06 -6.28 -0.77
N GLN A 94 5.29 -7.48 -1.30
CA GLN A 94 6.42 -7.74 -2.18
C GLN A 94 6.30 -6.94 -3.48
N VAL A 95 5.11 -6.93 -4.10
CA VAL A 95 4.86 -6.09 -5.28
C VAL A 95 5.07 -4.61 -4.94
N ALA A 96 4.53 -4.14 -3.82
CA ALA A 96 4.69 -2.75 -3.38
C ALA A 96 6.16 -2.40 -3.14
N TRP A 97 6.95 -3.32 -2.60
CA TRP A 97 8.39 -3.15 -2.41
C TRP A 97 9.12 -3.00 -3.75
N HIS A 98 8.83 -3.87 -4.72
CA HIS A 98 9.40 -3.75 -6.07
C HIS A 98 9.04 -2.40 -6.71
N MET A 99 7.77 -1.99 -6.64
CA MET A 99 7.35 -0.69 -7.18
C MET A 99 8.02 0.48 -6.48
N PHE A 100 8.16 0.41 -5.15
CA PHE A 100 8.86 1.43 -4.38
C PHE A 100 10.30 1.58 -4.84
N VAL A 101 11.06 0.49 -4.88
CA VAL A 101 12.47 0.49 -5.31
C VAL A 101 12.61 1.05 -6.71
N GLU A 102 11.87 0.51 -7.68
CA GLU A 102 11.92 0.99 -9.08
C GLU A 102 11.61 2.49 -9.19
N THR A 103 10.67 3.00 -8.38
CA THR A 103 10.29 4.41 -8.42
C THR A 103 11.35 5.31 -7.81
N VAL A 104 11.97 4.92 -6.68
CA VAL A 104 12.93 5.77 -5.96
C VAL A 104 14.36 5.70 -6.50
N THR A 105 14.77 4.60 -7.14
CA THR A 105 16.16 4.43 -7.62
C THR A 105 16.36 4.87 -9.05
N ARG A 106 15.29 5.08 -9.83
CA ARG A 106 15.42 5.55 -11.21
C ARG A 106 15.55 7.06 -11.25
N VAL A 107 16.38 7.55 -12.19
CA VAL A 107 16.57 8.97 -12.54
C VAL A 107 15.24 9.70 -12.82
N SER A 108 14.16 8.95 -13.03
CA SER A 108 12.78 9.43 -13.20
C SER A 108 12.30 10.35 -12.09
N THR A 109 12.90 10.37 -10.90
CA THR A 109 12.49 11.25 -9.78
C THR A 109 13.45 12.42 -9.51
N GLN A 110 14.62 12.47 -10.14
CA GLN A 110 15.55 13.59 -9.94
C GLN A 110 15.15 14.77 -10.84
N PRO A 111 14.95 15.98 -10.26
CA PRO A 111 14.66 17.15 -11.06
C PRO A 111 15.84 17.45 -11.98
N LEU A 112 15.56 17.66 -13.26
CA LEU A 112 16.53 18.26 -14.15
C LEU A 112 16.59 19.76 -13.84
N ALA A 113 17.79 20.30 -13.63
CA ALA A 113 17.98 21.75 -13.59
C ALA A 113 17.60 22.35 -14.95
N ASP A 114 17.28 23.65 -14.97
CA ASP A 114 16.75 24.31 -16.16
C ASP A 114 17.75 24.33 -17.33
N ASP A 115 19.05 24.22 -17.03
CA ASP A 115 20.19 24.22 -17.95
C ASP A 115 20.96 22.88 -18.02
N GLU A 116 20.63 21.91 -17.15
CA GLU A 116 21.32 20.63 -17.07
C GLU A 116 20.44 19.43 -17.43
N GLY A 117 21.11 18.40 -17.96
CA GLY A 117 20.57 17.09 -18.31
C GLY A 117 19.66 17.06 -19.55
N VAL A 118 19.48 15.86 -20.09
CA VAL A 118 18.95 15.64 -21.45
C VAL A 118 17.49 15.17 -21.34
N VAL A 119 16.54 15.90 -21.94
CA VAL A 119 15.10 15.58 -21.97
C VAL A 119 14.87 14.20 -22.58
N ARG A 120 15.65 13.83 -23.60
CA ARG A 120 15.63 12.47 -24.18
C ARG A 120 15.89 11.39 -23.13
N GLU A 121 16.88 11.58 -22.26
CA GLU A 121 17.22 10.62 -21.20
C GLU A 121 16.11 10.55 -20.14
N ALA A 122 15.52 11.70 -19.79
CA ALA A 122 14.41 11.76 -18.85
C ALA A 122 13.18 11.00 -19.37
N LEU A 123 12.80 11.22 -20.63
CA LEU A 123 11.71 10.49 -21.28
C LEU A 123 12.00 8.98 -21.36
N THR A 124 13.24 8.61 -21.70
CA THR A 124 13.67 7.20 -21.73
C THR A 124 13.59 6.55 -20.35
N SER A 125 13.99 7.27 -19.30
CA SER A 125 13.89 6.83 -17.92
C SER A 125 12.43 6.62 -17.49
N MET A 126 11.54 7.57 -17.81
CA MET A 126 10.10 7.48 -17.55
C MET A 126 9.43 6.32 -18.30
N TYR A 127 9.80 6.11 -19.57
CA TYR A 127 9.36 4.95 -20.34
C TYR A 127 9.84 3.63 -19.71
N GLY A 128 11.08 3.60 -19.24
CA GLY A 128 11.61 2.45 -18.51
C GLY A 128 10.83 2.14 -17.24
N LEU A 129 10.45 3.16 -16.45
CA LEU A 129 9.57 2.99 -15.28
C LEU A 129 8.21 2.42 -15.70
N PHE A 130 7.63 2.91 -16.80
CA PHE A 130 6.37 2.39 -17.34
C PHE A 130 6.49 0.90 -17.73
N ALA A 131 7.56 0.53 -18.43
CA ALA A 131 7.82 -0.83 -18.88
C ALA A 131 8.04 -1.78 -17.69
N THR A 132 8.93 -1.43 -16.75
CA THR A 132 9.21 -2.28 -15.59
C THR A 132 7.96 -2.47 -14.73
N THR A 133 7.20 -1.41 -14.46
CA THR A 133 5.95 -1.51 -13.68
C THR A 133 4.98 -2.51 -14.34
N ARG A 134 4.83 -2.46 -15.68
CA ARG A 134 3.98 -3.42 -16.39
C ARG A 134 4.50 -4.85 -16.30
N GLU A 135 5.80 -5.07 -16.42
CA GLU A 135 6.37 -6.40 -16.28
C GLU A 135 6.23 -6.94 -14.86
N THR A 136 6.50 -6.13 -13.83
CA THR A 136 6.26 -6.50 -12.43
C THR A 136 4.79 -6.91 -12.22
N LEU A 137 3.82 -6.15 -12.76
CA LEU A 137 2.41 -6.51 -12.67
C LEU A 137 2.06 -7.82 -13.42
N LYS A 138 2.68 -8.09 -14.57
CA LYS A 138 2.43 -9.32 -15.34
C LYS A 138 2.95 -10.58 -14.66
N VAL A 139 4.13 -10.50 -14.03
CA VAL A 139 4.73 -11.65 -13.34
C VAL A 139 4.15 -11.87 -11.93
N SER A 140 3.51 -10.82 -11.38
CA SER A 140 2.84 -10.89 -10.08
C SER A 140 1.49 -11.59 -10.17
N ARG A 141 1.10 -12.26 -9.09
CA ARG A 141 -0.26 -12.77 -8.96
C ARG A 141 -1.20 -11.63 -8.55
N PRO A 142 -2.43 -11.56 -9.08
CA PRO A 142 -3.40 -10.57 -8.62
C PRO A 142 -3.63 -10.67 -7.11
N SER A 143 -3.59 -9.53 -6.44
CA SER A 143 -3.95 -9.43 -5.03
C SER A 143 -5.38 -9.93 -4.81
N PRO A 144 -5.66 -10.64 -3.70
CA PRO A 144 -7.01 -11.07 -3.36
C PRO A 144 -7.96 -9.86 -3.30
N VAL A 145 -9.17 -10.04 -3.83
CA VAL A 145 -10.22 -9.00 -3.76
C VAL A 145 -10.59 -8.77 -2.30
N VAL A 146 -10.54 -7.51 -1.87
CA VAL A 146 -10.89 -7.15 -0.48
C VAL A 146 -12.13 -6.25 -0.48
N PRO A 147 -13.16 -6.51 0.35
CA PRO A 147 -14.47 -5.86 0.25
C PRO A 147 -14.48 -4.32 0.35
N SER A 148 -13.45 -3.73 0.93
CA SER A 148 -13.35 -2.30 1.23
C SER A 148 -12.01 -1.67 0.81
N GLY A 149 -11.13 -2.43 0.16
CA GLY A 149 -9.75 -2.05 -0.06
C GLY A 149 -9.39 -1.91 -1.54
N GLN A 150 -8.60 -0.89 -1.87
CA GLN A 150 -7.83 -0.87 -3.11
C GLN A 150 -6.57 -1.74 -2.96
N THR A 151 -6.00 -2.12 -4.10
CA THR A 151 -4.83 -3.00 -4.14
C THR A 151 -3.59 -2.25 -4.62
N VAL A 152 -2.42 -2.85 -4.45
CA VAL A 152 -1.16 -2.28 -4.97
C VAL A 152 -1.19 -2.13 -6.51
N GLU A 153 -1.86 -3.04 -7.20
CA GLU A 153 -2.04 -3.00 -8.65
C GLU A 153 -2.90 -1.82 -9.07
N TYR A 154 -3.93 -1.46 -8.29
CA TYR A 154 -4.69 -0.25 -8.55
C TYR A 154 -3.77 0.98 -8.51
N LEU A 155 -2.93 1.10 -7.48
CA LEU A 155 -2.03 2.24 -7.33
C LEU A 155 -1.04 2.31 -8.51
N ALA A 156 -0.45 1.17 -8.89
CA ALA A 156 0.46 1.06 -10.03
C ALA A 156 -0.20 1.38 -11.37
N ILE A 157 -1.38 0.81 -11.66
CA ILE A 157 -2.13 1.09 -12.89
C ILE A 157 -2.54 2.56 -12.94
N THR A 158 -2.90 3.16 -11.80
CA THR A 158 -3.22 4.58 -11.68
C THR A 158 -2.01 5.45 -12.03
N MET A 159 -0.83 5.17 -11.46
CA MET A 159 0.42 5.85 -11.82
C MET A 159 0.71 5.75 -13.32
N LEU A 160 0.58 4.55 -13.90
CA LEU A 160 0.83 4.32 -15.31
C LEU A 160 -0.13 5.10 -16.22
N ASN A 161 -1.42 5.10 -15.91
CA ASN A 161 -2.43 5.66 -16.79
C ASN A 161 -2.70 7.15 -16.58
N ARG A 162 -2.51 7.67 -15.36
CA ARG A 162 -2.77 9.08 -15.04
C ARG A 162 -1.53 9.96 -15.18
N GLU A 163 -0.34 9.43 -14.89
CA GLU A 163 0.89 10.22 -14.95
C GLU A 163 1.72 9.86 -16.19
N LEU A 164 2.18 8.60 -16.27
CA LEU A 164 3.21 8.23 -17.26
C LEU A 164 2.67 8.18 -18.69
N ARG A 165 1.54 7.51 -18.93
CA ARG A 165 0.96 7.34 -20.27
C ARG A 165 0.66 8.67 -20.97
N PRO A 166 -0.10 9.62 -20.38
CA PRO A 166 -0.42 10.87 -21.07
C PRO A 166 0.85 11.67 -21.39
N PHE A 167 1.76 11.78 -20.42
CA PHE A 167 3.04 12.45 -20.58
C PHE A 167 3.87 11.84 -21.73
N LEU A 168 4.13 10.53 -21.68
CA LEU A 168 4.95 9.83 -22.68
C LEU A 168 4.29 9.86 -24.07
N SER A 169 2.97 9.72 -24.15
CA SER A 169 2.25 9.75 -25.43
C SER A 169 2.28 11.12 -26.10
N LYS A 170 2.38 12.19 -25.31
CA LYS A 170 2.47 13.56 -25.79
C LYS A 170 3.88 13.91 -26.25
N TRP A 171 4.89 13.58 -25.44
CA TRP A 171 6.22 14.13 -25.63
C TRP A 171 7.17 13.26 -26.45
N HIS A 172 7.08 11.92 -26.38
CA HIS A 172 7.96 11.06 -27.18
C HIS A 172 7.85 11.28 -28.69
N PRO A 173 6.64 11.36 -29.29
CA PRO A 173 6.53 11.57 -30.73
C PRO A 173 7.07 12.94 -31.15
N ARG A 174 6.77 14.00 -30.39
CA ARG A 174 7.18 15.36 -30.70
C ARG A 174 8.69 15.56 -30.64
N LEU A 175 9.33 15.00 -29.61
CA LEU A 175 10.78 15.03 -29.51
C LEU A 175 11.40 14.26 -30.68
N ARG A 176 10.88 13.08 -31.00
CA ARG A 176 11.38 12.28 -32.13
C ARG A 176 11.24 13.01 -33.47
N GLU A 177 10.11 13.67 -33.72
CA GLU A 177 9.88 14.46 -34.93
C GLU A 177 10.88 15.62 -35.04
N PHE A 178 11.14 16.33 -33.94
CA PHE A 178 12.14 17.39 -33.90
C PHE A 178 13.54 16.85 -34.21
N GLU A 179 13.96 15.77 -33.56
CA GLU A 179 15.26 15.14 -33.73
C GLU A 179 15.47 14.58 -35.15
N MET A 180 14.40 14.12 -35.81
CA MET A 180 14.45 13.69 -37.20
C MET A 180 14.60 14.87 -38.17
N ALA A 181 13.97 16.01 -37.87
CA ALA A 181 14.04 17.21 -38.70
C ALA A 181 15.34 18.00 -38.49
N HIS A 182 15.94 17.93 -37.30
CA HIS A 182 17.13 18.68 -36.90
C HIS A 182 18.16 17.74 -36.24
N PRO A 183 18.79 16.83 -37.00
CA PRO A 183 19.66 15.78 -36.45
C PRO A 183 20.93 16.32 -35.78
N ASP A 184 21.40 17.49 -36.20
CA ASP A 184 22.63 18.13 -35.69
C ASP A 184 22.36 19.20 -34.62
N ASP A 185 21.08 19.55 -34.40
CA ASP A 185 20.71 20.56 -33.43
C ASP A 185 20.62 19.97 -32.02
N SER A 186 21.00 20.79 -31.03
CA SER A 186 20.78 20.46 -29.62
C SER A 186 19.29 20.45 -29.29
N GLU A 187 18.84 19.55 -28.39
CA GLU A 187 17.46 19.57 -27.88
C GLU A 187 17.07 20.90 -27.22
N SER A 188 18.04 21.73 -26.83
CA SER A 188 17.79 23.08 -26.29
C SER A 188 17.16 24.03 -27.31
N THR A 189 17.30 23.77 -28.62
CA THR A 189 16.65 24.57 -29.67
C THR A 189 15.23 24.08 -29.99
N TRP A 190 14.82 22.94 -29.42
CA TRP A 190 13.47 22.40 -29.60
C TRP A 190 12.43 23.37 -29.03
N PRO A 191 11.47 23.88 -29.84
CA PRO A 191 10.53 24.90 -29.38
C PRO A 191 9.67 24.49 -28.17
N ASP A 192 9.40 23.20 -28.03
CA ASP A 192 8.60 22.66 -26.93
C ASP A 192 9.45 22.24 -25.70
N ASN A 193 10.78 22.42 -25.71
CA ASN A 193 11.67 21.93 -24.65
C ASN A 193 11.25 22.41 -23.25
N ALA A 194 11.04 23.73 -23.11
CA ALA A 194 10.64 24.33 -21.84
C ALA A 194 9.29 23.80 -21.34
N ALA A 195 8.32 23.62 -22.24
CA ALA A 195 7.00 23.08 -21.90
C ALA A 195 7.08 21.60 -21.48
N CYS A 196 7.94 20.82 -22.15
CA CYS A 196 8.20 19.43 -21.79
C CYS A 196 8.86 19.31 -20.41
N ARG A 197 9.89 20.13 -20.13
CA ARG A 197 10.56 20.17 -18.81
C ARG A 197 9.61 20.56 -17.68
N ALA A 198 8.77 21.57 -17.90
CA ALA A 198 7.80 22.00 -16.90
C ALA A 198 6.74 20.92 -16.59
N GLU A 199 6.29 20.17 -17.59
CA GLU A 199 5.37 19.05 -17.38
C GLU A 199 6.06 17.85 -16.74
N LEU A 200 7.31 17.57 -17.13
CA LEU A 200 8.15 16.55 -16.52
C LEU A 200 8.27 16.78 -15.02
N GLN A 201 8.63 17.98 -14.58
CA GLN A 201 8.75 18.33 -13.16
C GLN A 201 7.44 18.05 -12.39
N ARG A 202 6.27 18.35 -12.97
CA ARG A 202 4.97 18.03 -12.34
C ARG A 202 4.74 16.52 -12.23
N VAL A 203 5.02 15.78 -13.30
CA VAL A 203 4.90 14.30 -13.29
C VAL A 203 5.84 13.69 -12.26
N GLN A 204 7.07 14.19 -12.15
CA GLN A 204 8.03 13.77 -11.12
C GLN A 204 7.47 14.00 -9.71
N GLN A 205 6.93 15.18 -9.42
CA GLN A 205 6.31 15.47 -8.12
C GLN A 205 5.13 14.52 -7.82
N HIS A 206 4.29 14.21 -8.82
CA HIS A 206 3.21 13.25 -8.64
C HIS A 206 3.74 11.84 -8.35
N ILE A 207 4.75 11.39 -9.09
CA ILE A 207 5.40 10.07 -8.91
C ILE A 207 5.96 9.90 -7.49
N HIS A 208 6.49 10.96 -6.86
CA HIS A 208 6.90 10.90 -5.44
C HIS A 208 5.75 10.52 -4.51
N GLY A 209 4.54 10.99 -4.78
CA GLY A 209 3.34 10.60 -4.02
C GLY A 209 3.01 9.11 -4.16
N TYR A 210 3.16 8.56 -5.37
CA TYR A 210 3.00 7.12 -5.61
C TYR A 210 4.12 6.31 -4.93
N ALA A 211 5.38 6.77 -4.97
CA ALA A 211 6.50 6.15 -4.26
C ALA A 211 6.22 6.02 -2.76
N ALA A 212 5.75 7.10 -2.14
CA ALA A 212 5.37 7.10 -0.72
C ALA A 212 4.19 6.14 -0.44
N GLY A 213 3.21 6.06 -1.36
CA GLY A 213 2.14 5.07 -1.30
C GLY A 213 2.65 3.63 -1.33
N PHE A 214 3.55 3.31 -2.26
CA PHE A 214 4.17 1.99 -2.35
C PHE A 214 4.99 1.64 -1.12
N ALA A 215 5.76 2.59 -0.57
CA ALA A 215 6.52 2.39 0.65
C ALA A 215 5.61 2.03 1.85
N ARG A 216 4.49 2.74 1.99
CA ARG A 216 3.48 2.44 3.04
C ARG A 216 2.85 1.06 2.85
N LEU A 217 2.51 0.69 1.62
CA LEU A 217 1.97 -0.64 1.31
C LEU A 217 2.99 -1.76 1.55
N ALA A 218 4.27 -1.51 1.28
CA ALA A 218 5.36 -2.45 1.52
C ALA A 218 5.73 -2.59 3.01
N GLY A 219 5.29 -1.67 3.87
CA GLY A 219 5.67 -1.64 5.28
C GLY A 219 7.08 -1.09 5.51
N VAL A 220 7.58 -0.26 4.59
CA VAL A 220 8.88 0.39 4.71
C VAL A 220 8.82 1.42 5.85
N ARG A 221 9.74 1.30 6.80
CA ARG A 221 9.94 2.29 7.86
C ARG A 221 10.73 3.47 7.30
N GLU A 222 10.42 4.68 7.73
CA GLU A 222 11.16 5.89 7.34
C GLU A 222 11.19 6.12 5.82
N ALA A 223 10.07 5.83 5.14
CA ALA A 223 9.93 5.98 3.69
C ALA A 223 10.37 7.37 3.18
N ASP A 224 10.04 8.43 3.91
CA ASP A 224 10.36 9.81 3.52
C ASP A 224 11.89 10.07 3.52
N ALA A 225 12.63 9.44 4.43
CA ALA A 225 14.10 9.52 4.46
C ALA A 225 14.74 8.81 3.25
N LEU A 226 14.11 7.73 2.78
CA LEU A 226 14.56 6.98 1.60
C LEU A 226 14.15 7.64 0.28
N ILE A 227 13.06 8.41 0.27
CA ILE A 227 12.53 9.06 -0.94
C ILE A 227 13.24 10.38 -1.23
N GLY A 228 13.67 11.15 -0.23
CA GLY A 228 14.28 12.44 -0.57
C GLY A 228 14.55 13.46 0.52
N GLN A 229 14.96 13.07 1.73
CA GLN A 229 15.85 13.91 2.54
C GLN A 229 16.81 13.01 3.29
N VAL A 230 18.08 12.99 2.89
CA VAL A 230 19.17 12.55 3.77
C VAL A 230 19.08 13.46 5.00
N PRO A 231 18.76 12.95 6.20
CA PRO A 231 18.92 13.76 7.40
C PRO A 231 20.38 14.22 7.40
N GLY A 232 20.62 15.53 7.47
CA GLY A 232 21.97 16.03 7.69
C GLY A 232 22.61 15.26 8.85
N PRO A 233 23.96 15.10 8.86
CA PRO A 233 24.66 14.38 9.93
C PRO A 233 24.08 14.78 11.28
N ARG A 234 23.73 13.78 12.12
CA ARG A 234 23.07 14.01 13.41
C ARG A 234 23.78 15.16 14.13
N ASP A 235 23.11 16.29 14.29
CA ASP A 235 23.65 17.42 15.04
C ASP A 235 23.78 16.96 16.50
N GLU A 236 25.01 16.69 16.95
CA GLU A 236 25.31 16.38 18.36
C GLU A 236 24.76 17.49 19.29
N ALA A 237 24.60 18.71 18.76
CA ALA A 237 23.97 19.83 19.44
C ALA A 237 22.47 19.62 19.74
N ASP A 238 21.72 18.88 18.91
CA ASP A 238 20.29 18.59 19.15
C ASP A 238 20.12 17.48 20.19
N ASP A 239 21.02 16.50 20.21
CA ASP A 239 21.06 15.45 21.25
C ASP A 239 21.44 16.04 22.61
N LEU A 240 22.42 16.96 22.67
CA LEU A 240 22.76 17.69 23.89
C LEU A 240 21.60 18.57 24.39
N ARG A 241 20.82 19.18 23.49
CA ARG A 241 19.61 19.94 23.87
C ARG A 241 18.48 19.05 24.36
N ARG A 242 18.29 17.87 23.75
CA ARG A 242 17.29 16.88 24.18
C ARG A 242 17.63 16.26 25.52
N ASP A 243 18.90 15.95 25.77
CA ASP A 243 19.34 15.42 27.07
C ASP A 243 19.35 16.51 28.15
N ALA A 244 19.74 17.76 27.83
CA ALA A 244 19.60 18.88 28.75
C ALA A 244 18.13 19.14 29.14
N GLY A 245 17.19 19.03 28.18
CA GLY A 245 15.75 19.13 28.43
C GLY A 245 15.18 17.95 29.22
N ARG A 246 15.82 16.78 29.18
CA ARG A 246 15.44 15.59 29.95
C ARG A 246 15.97 15.64 31.38
N THR A 247 17.13 16.25 31.61
CA THR A 247 17.70 16.47 32.96
C THR A 247 17.13 17.67 33.70
N ALA A 248 16.44 18.59 33.01
CA ALA A 248 15.88 19.81 33.58
C ALA A 248 14.40 19.72 34.01
N ARG A 249 13.77 18.54 33.93
CA ARG A 249 12.47 18.30 34.58
C ARG A 249 12.70 17.72 35.98
N PRO A 250 12.34 18.44 37.06
CA PRO A 250 12.36 17.88 38.41
C PRO A 250 11.35 16.73 38.57
#